data_AF-A0A2V8FXN1-F1
#
_entry.id   AF-A0A2V8FXN1-F1
#
_cell.length_a   1.000
_cell.length_b   1.000
_cell.length_c   1.000
_cell.angle_alpha   90.00
_cell.angle_beta   90.00
_cell.angle_gamma   90.00
#
_symmetry.space_group_name_H-M   'P 1'
#
loop_
_entity.id
_entity.type
_entity.pdbx_description
1 polymer ?
#
loop_
_entity_poly.entity_id
_entity_poly.type
_entity_poly.pdbx_seq_one_letter_code
_entity_poly.pdbx_strand_id
1 'polypeptide(L)'
;MKSATLAILRCPFCGGRLELVESSFHRIDADSGEIADAILGCHCCVFPVVAGIPVMHLDPAAVAAREAIEAGRPEHAARGMFALDDEAQAARFEEMAASPAATFRDLVDALGPAFEGGYFLYRFSDPTYVVADAVVRAVAGTVLREGGRAIDVCGGLGHLTRSLLDLSSPAPVLADLSFAKLWLARRFTAPGCEPVCCDGNAPLPFAKDAFGLVVCSDAFHYI
;
A
#
# COMPACT_ATOMS: atom_id res chain seq x y z
N MET A 1 -4.82 4.83 -7.04
CA MET A 1 -3.43 5.30 -7.16
C MET A 1 -3.42 6.62 -7.93
N LYS A 2 -2.77 7.65 -7.39
CA LYS A 2 -2.66 8.95 -8.08
C LYS A 2 -1.53 8.98 -9.11
N SER A 3 -1.67 9.79 -10.15
CA SER A 3 -0.63 9.99 -11.19
C SER A 3 0.69 10.50 -10.62
N ALA A 4 0.65 11.30 -9.54
CA ALA A 4 1.85 11.76 -8.84
C ALA A 4 2.62 10.61 -8.15
N THR A 5 1.96 9.51 -7.82
CA THR A 5 2.60 8.30 -7.31
C THR A 5 3.23 7.52 -8.47
N LEU A 6 2.50 7.34 -9.58
CA LEU A 6 3.06 6.73 -10.80
C LEU A 6 4.34 7.42 -11.29
N ALA A 7 4.39 8.76 -11.23
CA ALA A 7 5.55 9.53 -11.67
C ALA A 7 6.86 9.16 -10.96
N ILE A 8 6.77 8.76 -9.68
CA ILE A 8 7.93 8.37 -8.87
C ILE A 8 8.19 6.86 -8.90
N LEU A 9 7.28 6.03 -9.42
CA LEU A 9 7.49 4.59 -9.45
C LEU A 9 8.57 4.20 -10.47
N ARG A 10 9.38 3.21 -10.11
CA ARG A 10 10.39 2.59 -10.96
C ARG A 10 10.25 1.07 -10.88
N CYS A 11 10.60 0.40 -11.98
CA CYS A 11 10.69 -1.04 -11.98
C CYS A 11 11.80 -1.48 -11.01
N PRO A 12 11.53 -2.35 -10.02
CA PRO A 12 12.52 -2.80 -9.05
C PRO A 12 13.65 -3.65 -9.69
N PHE A 13 13.45 -4.15 -10.91
CA PHE A 13 14.44 -5.00 -11.59
C PHE A 13 15.39 -4.23 -12.51
N CYS A 14 14.90 -3.23 -13.25
CA CYS A 14 15.73 -2.49 -14.22
C CYS A 14 15.86 -0.99 -13.91
N GLY A 15 15.15 -0.48 -12.89
CA GLY A 15 15.09 0.96 -12.59
C GLY A 15 14.35 1.80 -13.63
N GLY A 16 13.72 1.17 -14.64
CA GLY A 16 12.99 1.84 -15.70
C GLY A 16 11.73 2.56 -15.20
N ARG A 17 11.35 3.63 -15.88
CA ARG A 17 10.07 4.32 -15.65
C ARG A 17 8.92 3.36 -16.00
N LEU A 18 7.88 3.37 -15.16
CA LEU A 18 6.66 2.62 -15.38
C LEU A 18 5.60 3.51 -16.02
N GLU A 19 4.85 2.92 -16.93
CA GLU A 19 3.77 3.58 -17.66
C GLU A 19 2.52 2.71 -17.63
N LEU A 20 1.35 3.33 -17.76
CA LEU A 20 0.09 2.60 -17.90
C LEU A 20 0.10 1.86 -19.24
N VAL A 21 -0.14 0.55 -19.23
CA VAL A 21 -0.28 -0.24 -20.47
C VAL A 21 -1.72 -0.08 -20.97
N GLU A 22 -1.95 0.97 -21.77
CA GLU A 22 -3.30 1.35 -22.24
C GLU A 22 -3.99 0.28 -23.10
N SER A 23 -3.21 -0.61 -23.73
CA SER A 23 -3.75 -1.75 -24.49
C SER A 23 -4.30 -2.88 -23.62
N SER A 24 -4.01 -2.87 -22.32
CA SER A 24 -4.52 -3.83 -21.34
C SER A 24 -5.73 -3.27 -20.60
N PHE A 25 -6.48 -4.13 -19.92
CA PHE A 25 -7.58 -3.70 -19.05
C PHE A 25 -7.09 -2.67 -18.03
N HIS A 26 -7.86 -1.60 -17.89
CA HIS A 26 -7.63 -0.57 -16.89
C HIS A 26 -8.96 0.05 -16.47
N ARG A 27 -9.03 0.46 -15.20
CA ARG A 27 -10.14 1.16 -14.57
C ARG A 27 -9.58 2.41 -13.89
N ILE A 28 -10.03 3.57 -14.36
CA ILE A 28 -9.71 4.88 -13.81
C ILE A 28 -11.00 5.47 -13.27
N ASP A 29 -10.97 5.95 -12.04
CA ASP A 29 -12.10 6.65 -11.42
C ASP A 29 -12.32 8.00 -12.12
N ALA A 30 -13.55 8.23 -12.60
CA ALA A 30 -13.85 9.38 -13.45
C ALA A 30 -13.77 10.72 -12.71
N ASP A 31 -14.07 10.73 -11.41
CA ASP A 31 -14.15 11.95 -10.61
C ASP A 31 -12.76 12.36 -10.07
N SER A 32 -12.00 11.38 -9.58
CA SER A 32 -10.68 11.60 -8.97
C SER A 32 -9.52 11.47 -9.96
N GLY A 33 -9.73 10.83 -11.11
CA GLY A 33 -8.68 10.47 -12.05
C GLY A 33 -7.72 9.40 -11.51
N GLU A 34 -8.07 8.74 -10.41
CA GLU A 34 -7.22 7.72 -9.82
C GLU A 34 -7.29 6.40 -10.58
N ILE A 35 -6.12 5.78 -10.76
CA ILE A 35 -6.02 4.42 -11.32
C ILE A 35 -6.46 3.45 -10.22
N ALA A 36 -7.60 2.78 -10.41
CA ALA A 36 -8.13 1.77 -9.50
C ALA A 36 -7.53 0.40 -9.83
N ASP A 37 -7.56 -0.02 -11.10
CA ASP A 37 -7.01 -1.31 -11.51
C ASP A 37 -6.38 -1.16 -12.88
N ALA A 38 -5.19 -1.73 -13.09
CA ALA A 38 -4.45 -1.53 -14.33
C ALA A 38 -3.23 -2.44 -14.40
N ILE A 39 -2.60 -2.47 -15.58
CA ILE A 39 -1.24 -2.97 -15.74
C ILE A 39 -0.28 -1.79 -15.91
N LEU A 40 0.77 -1.76 -15.10
CA LEU A 40 1.92 -0.88 -15.28
C LEU A 40 3.02 -1.66 -15.99
N GLY A 41 3.66 -1.06 -16.97
CA GLY A 41 4.70 -1.70 -17.78
C GLY A 41 5.95 -0.86 -17.89
N CYS A 42 7.07 -1.54 -18.04
CA CYS A 42 8.32 -1.00 -18.58
C CYS A 42 8.85 -1.98 -19.63
N HIS A 43 10.07 -1.78 -20.13
CA HIS A 43 10.64 -2.66 -21.15
C HIS A 43 10.96 -4.09 -20.66
N CYS A 44 11.07 -4.33 -19.35
CA CYS A 44 11.45 -5.64 -18.81
C CYS A 44 10.35 -6.38 -18.04
N CYS A 45 9.42 -5.66 -17.40
CA CYS A 45 8.45 -6.23 -16.47
C CYS A 45 7.12 -5.47 -16.53
N VAL A 46 6.07 -6.16 -16.09
CA VAL A 46 4.72 -5.64 -15.89
C VAL A 46 4.23 -5.95 -14.49
N PHE A 47 3.46 -5.03 -13.91
CA PHE A 47 3.00 -5.07 -12.52
C PHE A 47 1.52 -4.69 -12.46
N PRO A 48 0.69 -5.36 -11.65
CA PRO A 48 -0.70 -4.96 -11.50
C PRO A 48 -0.84 -3.76 -10.54
N VAL A 49 -1.82 -2.92 -10.82
CA VAL A 49 -2.49 -2.08 -9.82
C VAL A 49 -3.78 -2.79 -9.45
N VAL A 50 -4.00 -3.02 -8.15
CA VAL A 50 -5.21 -3.67 -7.62
C VAL A 50 -5.81 -2.76 -6.55
N ALA A 51 -7.08 -2.39 -6.69
CA ALA A 51 -7.77 -1.48 -5.75
C ALA A 51 -6.99 -0.19 -5.44
N GLY A 52 -6.27 0.32 -6.43
CA GLY A 52 -5.49 1.54 -6.39
C GLY A 52 -4.13 1.40 -5.72
N ILE A 53 -3.64 0.17 -5.53
CA ILE A 53 -2.34 -0.15 -4.94
C ILE A 53 -1.47 -0.82 -6.02
N PRO A 54 -0.35 -0.22 -6.44
CA PRO A 54 0.62 -0.87 -7.32
C PRO A 54 1.33 -2.01 -6.56
N VAL A 55 1.38 -3.19 -7.16
CA VAL A 55 2.03 -4.39 -6.60
C VAL A 55 3.35 -4.63 -7.31
N MET A 56 4.43 -4.18 -6.67
CA MET A 56 5.77 -4.02 -7.22
C MET A 56 6.72 -5.17 -6.87
N HIS A 57 6.22 -6.40 -6.91
CA HIS A 57 6.99 -7.63 -6.71
C HIS A 57 6.37 -8.76 -7.56
N LEU A 58 7.06 -9.90 -7.68
CA LEU A 58 6.67 -11.01 -8.56
C LEU A 58 6.34 -12.29 -7.79
N ASP A 59 5.87 -12.15 -6.55
CA ASP A 59 5.41 -13.30 -5.79
C ASP A 59 4.21 -13.97 -6.47
N PRO A 60 3.97 -15.27 -6.22
CA PRO A 60 2.91 -16.01 -6.90
C PRO A 60 1.53 -15.33 -6.85
N ALA A 61 1.16 -14.73 -5.72
CA ALA A 61 -0.10 -13.99 -5.58
C ALA A 61 -0.14 -12.72 -6.46
N ALA A 62 0.96 -11.98 -6.54
CA ALA A 62 1.07 -10.79 -7.40
C ALA A 62 1.02 -11.16 -8.89
N VAL A 63 1.63 -12.28 -9.28
CA VAL A 63 1.57 -12.82 -10.65
C VAL A 63 0.15 -13.24 -11.01
N ALA A 64 -0.53 -13.97 -10.12
CA ALA A 64 -1.92 -14.35 -10.32
C ALA A 64 -2.86 -13.13 -10.39
N ALA A 65 -2.61 -12.11 -9.56
CA ALA A 65 -3.34 -10.85 -9.60
C ALA A 65 -3.14 -10.13 -10.94
N ARG A 66 -1.91 -10.08 -11.47
CA ARG A 66 -1.62 -9.55 -12.81
C ARG A 66 -2.44 -10.25 -13.89
N GLU A 67 -2.40 -11.58 -13.93
CA GLU A 67 -3.14 -12.37 -14.93
C GLU A 67 -4.65 -12.16 -14.82
N ALA A 68 -5.17 -11.97 -13.61
CA ALA A 68 -6.57 -11.64 -13.38
C ALA A 68 -6.93 -10.23 -13.87
N ILE A 69 -6.07 -9.23 -13.64
CA ILE A 69 -6.25 -7.88 -14.19
C ILE A 69 -6.22 -7.91 -15.72
N GLU A 70 -5.24 -8.59 -16.33
CA GLU A 70 -5.14 -8.74 -17.80
C GLU A 70 -6.40 -9.39 -18.39
N ALA A 71 -7.00 -10.34 -17.68
CA ALA A 71 -8.26 -10.99 -18.04
C ALA A 71 -9.51 -10.16 -17.72
N GLY A 72 -9.38 -8.92 -17.23
CA GLY A 72 -10.51 -8.06 -16.86
C GLY A 72 -11.29 -8.51 -15.63
N ARG A 73 -10.63 -9.21 -14.68
CA ARG A 73 -11.22 -9.76 -13.45
C ARG A 73 -10.61 -9.12 -12.18
N PRO A 74 -10.84 -7.81 -11.93
CA PRO A 74 -10.23 -7.10 -10.79
C PRO A 74 -10.67 -7.63 -9.42
N GLU A 75 -11.89 -8.11 -9.28
CA GLU A 75 -12.37 -8.71 -8.02
C GLU A 75 -11.58 -9.98 -7.66
N HIS A 76 -11.25 -10.79 -8.66
CA HIS A 76 -10.43 -11.98 -8.48
C HIS A 76 -8.98 -11.62 -8.12
N ALA A 77 -8.42 -10.56 -8.72
CA ALA A 77 -7.12 -10.04 -8.34
C ALA A 77 -7.09 -9.59 -6.87
N ALA A 78 -8.09 -8.79 -6.45
CA ALA A 78 -8.19 -8.30 -5.08
C ALA A 78 -8.28 -9.46 -4.08
N ARG A 79 -9.18 -10.43 -4.32
CA ARG A 79 -9.34 -11.61 -3.46
C ARG A 79 -8.04 -12.39 -3.28
N GLY A 80 -7.31 -12.64 -4.37
CA GLY A 80 -6.02 -13.33 -4.33
C GLY A 80 -4.97 -12.58 -3.50
N MET A 81 -4.95 -11.25 -3.59
CA MET A 81 -4.02 -10.41 -2.82
C MET A 81 -4.31 -10.34 -1.32
N PHE A 82 -5.53 -10.67 -0.88
CA PHE A 82 -5.85 -10.81 0.56
C PHE A 82 -5.45 -12.17 1.14
N ALA A 83 -4.94 -13.11 0.33
CA ALA A 83 -4.59 -14.47 0.75
C ALA A 83 -5.74 -15.22 1.45
N LEU A 84 -6.96 -15.03 0.97
CA LEU A 84 -8.17 -15.66 1.49
C LEU A 84 -8.48 -16.96 0.70
N ASP A 85 -7.80 -18.04 1.09
CA ASP A 85 -7.92 -19.34 0.42
C ASP A 85 -9.22 -20.08 0.75
N ASP A 86 -9.82 -19.80 1.92
CA ASP A 86 -11.11 -20.36 2.33
C ASP A 86 -12.28 -19.54 1.75
N GLU A 87 -13.17 -20.20 1.01
CA GLU A 87 -14.31 -19.56 0.34
C GLU A 87 -15.27 -18.86 1.33
N ALA A 88 -15.52 -19.48 2.49
CA ALA A 88 -16.42 -18.91 3.48
C ALA A 88 -15.79 -17.68 4.17
N GLN A 89 -14.47 -17.70 4.39
CA GLN A 89 -13.73 -16.54 4.86
C GLN A 89 -13.71 -15.42 3.82
N ALA A 90 -13.43 -15.73 2.55
CA ALA A 90 -13.44 -14.76 1.47
C ALA A 90 -14.79 -14.07 1.34
N ALA A 91 -15.88 -14.83 1.31
CA ALA A 91 -17.24 -14.28 1.21
C ALA A 91 -17.57 -13.35 2.40
N ARG A 92 -17.20 -13.74 3.63
CA ARG A 92 -17.39 -12.87 4.83
C ARG A 92 -16.58 -11.58 4.75
N PHE A 93 -15.33 -11.68 4.31
CA PHE A 93 -14.48 -10.50 4.14
C PHE A 93 -15.04 -9.56 3.06
N GLU A 94 -15.46 -10.09 1.92
CA GLU A 94 -16.06 -9.33 0.82
C GLU A 94 -17.36 -8.63 1.25
N GLU A 95 -18.26 -9.34 1.93
CA GLU A 95 -19.49 -8.77 2.49
C GLU A 95 -19.18 -7.59 3.42
N MET A 96 -18.21 -7.78 4.32
CA MET A 96 -17.83 -6.74 5.27
C MET A 96 -17.12 -5.57 4.57
N ALA A 97 -16.24 -5.84 3.60
CA ALA A 97 -15.51 -4.80 2.87
C ALA A 97 -16.43 -3.92 2.02
N ALA A 98 -17.52 -4.50 1.50
CA ALA A 98 -18.58 -3.79 0.79
C ALA A 98 -19.46 -2.93 1.71
N SER A 99 -19.53 -3.25 3.01
CA SER A 99 -20.33 -2.49 3.96
C SER A 99 -19.69 -1.13 4.29
N PRO A 100 -20.42 -0.01 4.11
CA PRO A 100 -19.95 1.31 4.54
C PRO A 100 -19.93 1.46 6.07
N ALA A 101 -20.64 0.58 6.79
CA ALA A 101 -20.68 0.58 8.26
C ALA A 101 -19.59 -0.30 8.89
N ALA A 102 -18.84 -1.07 8.09
CA ALA A 102 -17.78 -1.93 8.59
C ALA A 102 -16.70 -1.12 9.32
N THR A 103 -16.39 -1.57 10.53
CA THR A 103 -15.32 -0.99 11.33
C THR A 103 -13.98 -1.59 10.96
N PHE A 104 -12.90 -0.94 11.41
CA PHE A 104 -11.56 -1.49 11.29
C PHE A 104 -11.43 -2.87 11.95
N ARG A 105 -12.09 -3.08 13.10
CA ARG A 105 -12.09 -4.36 13.80
C ARG A 105 -12.79 -5.45 13.01
N ASP A 106 -13.94 -5.14 12.40
CA ASP A 106 -14.69 -6.14 11.64
C ASP A 106 -13.87 -6.73 10.49
N LEU A 107 -13.11 -5.89 9.76
CA LEU A 107 -12.26 -6.37 8.68
C LEU A 107 -11.00 -7.08 9.15
N VAL A 108 -10.40 -6.64 10.25
CA VAL A 108 -9.29 -7.37 10.87
C VAL A 108 -9.73 -8.76 11.31
N ASP A 109 -10.90 -8.88 11.95
CA ASP A 109 -11.43 -10.16 12.41
C ASP A 109 -11.82 -11.06 11.21
N ALA A 110 -12.31 -10.49 10.11
CA ALA A 110 -12.62 -11.23 8.88
C ALA A 110 -11.38 -11.80 8.17
N LEU A 111 -10.21 -11.15 8.30
CA LEU A 111 -8.92 -11.70 7.82
C LEU A 111 -8.44 -12.91 8.64
N GLY A 112 -9.09 -13.19 9.77
CA GLY A 112 -8.89 -14.42 10.53
C GLY A 112 -7.65 -14.42 11.42
N PRO A 113 -7.42 -15.53 12.14
CA PRO A 113 -6.44 -15.57 13.24
C PRO A 113 -4.97 -15.56 12.80
N ALA A 114 -4.69 -15.85 11.53
CA ALA A 114 -3.34 -15.76 10.97
C ALA A 114 -2.89 -14.30 10.76
N PHE A 115 -3.84 -13.36 10.73
CA PHE A 115 -3.52 -11.94 10.66
C PHE A 115 -3.07 -11.45 12.04
N GLU A 116 -2.09 -10.55 12.07
CA GLU A 116 -1.53 -9.93 13.29
C GLU A 116 -2.51 -8.91 13.94
N GLY A 117 -3.81 -9.23 13.97
CA GLY A 117 -4.89 -8.31 14.30
C GLY A 117 -4.77 -7.71 15.70
N GLY A 118 -4.40 -8.52 16.70
CA GLY A 118 -4.22 -8.05 18.08
C GLY A 118 -3.16 -6.95 18.18
N TYR A 119 -2.03 -7.12 17.51
CA TYR A 119 -0.96 -6.10 17.50
C TYR A 119 -1.47 -4.78 16.91
N PHE A 120 -2.13 -4.83 15.75
CA PHE A 120 -2.55 -3.62 15.05
C PHE A 120 -3.79 -2.94 15.64
N LEU A 121 -4.76 -3.68 16.18
CA LEU A 121 -5.96 -3.09 16.78
C LEU A 121 -5.63 -2.21 18.00
N TYR A 122 -4.57 -2.56 18.73
CA TYR A 122 -4.16 -1.83 19.93
C TYR A 122 -2.89 -0.98 19.72
N ARG A 123 -2.43 -0.85 18.48
CA ARG A 123 -1.15 -0.20 18.18
C ARG A 123 -1.08 1.25 18.63
N PHE A 124 -2.17 2.01 18.55
CA PHE A 124 -2.20 3.40 19.04
C PHE A 124 -1.96 3.54 20.55
N SER A 125 -2.20 2.48 21.33
CA SER A 125 -1.93 2.45 22.78
C SER A 125 -0.60 1.81 23.15
N ASP A 126 0.14 1.30 22.16
CA ASP A 126 1.41 0.65 22.40
C ASP A 126 2.49 1.68 22.81
N PRO A 127 3.27 1.45 23.88
CA PRO A 127 4.30 2.39 24.31
C PRO A 127 5.37 2.66 23.24
N THR A 128 5.76 1.67 22.42
CA THR A 128 6.76 1.88 21.36
C THR A 128 6.18 2.74 20.25
N TYR A 129 4.88 2.59 19.94
CA TYR A 129 4.20 3.49 19.01
C TYR A 129 4.21 4.95 19.50
N VAL A 130 3.88 5.21 20.77
CA VAL A 130 3.83 6.60 21.29
C VAL A 130 5.19 7.29 21.17
N VAL A 131 6.28 6.57 21.45
CA VAL A 131 7.63 7.09 21.29
C VAL A 131 7.96 7.32 19.81
N ALA A 132 7.65 6.34 18.94
CA ALA A 132 7.88 6.45 17.51
C ALA A 132 7.12 7.62 16.89
N ASP A 133 5.84 7.82 17.26
CA ASP A 133 5.00 8.93 16.82
C ASP A 133 5.63 10.28 17.18
N ALA A 134 6.06 10.45 18.44
CA ALA A 134 6.70 11.68 18.88
C ALA A 134 8.00 11.99 18.11
N VAL A 135 8.85 10.98 17.91
CA VAL A 135 10.11 11.11 17.17
C VAL A 135 9.84 11.46 15.70
N VAL A 136 8.92 10.73 15.06
CA VAL A 136 8.58 10.97 13.65
C VAL A 136 8.03 12.37 13.46
N ARG A 137 7.09 12.83 14.30
CA ARG A 137 6.56 14.20 14.16
C ARG A 137 7.63 15.28 14.35
N ALA A 138 8.52 15.11 15.32
CA ALA A 138 9.58 16.08 15.58
C ALA A 138 10.58 16.17 14.41
N VAL A 139 11.02 15.02 13.90
CA VAL A 139 11.97 14.95 12.78
C VAL A 139 11.30 15.40 11.48
N ALA A 140 10.11 14.87 11.15
CA ALA A 140 9.38 15.23 9.94
C ALA A 140 9.03 16.71 9.91
N GLY A 141 8.56 17.29 11.02
CA GLY A 141 8.26 18.72 11.12
C GLY A 141 9.47 19.63 10.89
N THR A 142 10.68 19.11 11.08
CA THR A 142 11.93 19.83 10.79
C THR A 142 12.40 19.60 9.35
N VAL A 143 12.48 18.34 8.93
CA VAL A 143 13.07 17.94 7.63
C VAL A 143 12.15 18.28 6.45
N LEU A 144 10.84 18.20 6.64
CA LEU A 144 9.84 18.45 5.59
C LEU A 144 9.24 19.86 5.69
N ARG A 145 9.84 20.76 6.49
CA ARG A 145 9.31 22.11 6.73
C ARG A 145 9.16 22.95 5.46
N GLU A 146 10.07 22.77 4.50
CA GLU A 146 10.04 23.45 3.19
C GLU A 146 9.31 22.59 2.13
N GLY A 147 8.55 21.59 2.56
CA GLY A 147 7.93 20.58 1.71
C GLY A 147 8.81 19.34 1.53
N GLY A 148 8.31 18.39 0.73
CA GLY A 148 8.96 17.11 0.49
C GLY A 148 8.03 15.95 0.84
N ARG A 149 8.25 14.83 0.16
CA ARG A 149 7.48 13.60 0.35
C ARG A 149 8.15 12.72 1.38
N ALA A 150 7.38 12.16 2.30
CA ALA A 150 7.83 11.10 3.19
C ALA A 150 7.48 9.72 2.62
N ILE A 151 8.24 8.71 3.04
CA ILE A 151 7.87 7.29 2.89
C ILE A 151 7.99 6.57 4.23
N ASP A 152 7.00 5.75 4.54
CA ASP A 152 6.99 4.79 5.63
C ASP A 152 7.22 3.39 5.05
N VAL A 153 8.41 2.84 5.23
CA VAL A 153 8.85 1.54 4.70
C VAL A 153 8.59 0.46 5.73
N CYS A 154 7.94 -0.62 5.29
CA CYS A 154 7.38 -1.65 6.16
C CYS A 154 6.37 -1.06 7.16
N GLY A 155 5.60 -0.06 6.72
CA GLY A 155 4.70 0.71 7.58
C GLY A 155 3.45 -0.06 8.02
N GLY A 156 3.25 -1.29 7.53
CA GLY A 156 2.14 -2.17 7.88
C GLY A 156 0.79 -1.50 7.68
N LEU A 157 0.01 -1.44 8.76
CA LEU A 157 -1.30 -0.79 8.78
C LEU A 157 -1.22 0.74 8.90
N GLY A 158 -0.13 1.40 8.53
CA GLY A 158 -0.05 2.85 8.38
C GLY A 158 -0.24 3.67 9.66
N HIS A 159 -0.05 3.07 10.84
CA HIS A 159 -0.21 3.78 12.12
C HIS A 159 0.75 4.97 12.23
N LEU A 160 2.00 4.77 11.83
CA LEU A 160 3.02 5.82 11.85
C LEU A 160 2.91 6.73 10.63
N THR A 161 2.54 6.19 9.46
CA THR A 161 2.15 6.97 8.27
C THR A 161 1.09 8.02 8.59
N ARG A 162 0.12 7.71 9.47
CA ARG A 162 -0.91 8.66 9.89
C ARG A 162 -0.31 9.99 10.39
N SER A 163 0.80 9.91 11.11
CA SER A 163 1.50 11.08 11.68
C SER A 163 2.22 11.91 10.63
N LEU A 164 2.49 11.32 9.45
CA LEU A 164 3.11 11.98 8.31
C LEU A 164 2.10 12.67 7.39
N LEU A 165 0.79 12.39 7.51
CA LEU A 165 -0.23 12.93 6.60
C LEU A 165 -0.24 14.46 6.56
N ASP A 166 -0.08 15.11 7.71
CA ASP A 166 -0.10 16.57 7.82
C ASP A 166 1.29 17.21 7.65
N LEU A 167 2.35 16.39 7.57
CA LEU A 167 3.75 16.84 7.53
C LEU A 167 4.41 16.63 6.17
N SER A 168 3.88 15.72 5.35
CA SER A 168 4.39 15.38 4.03
C SER A 168 3.57 16.10 2.95
N SER A 169 4.26 16.79 2.04
CA SER A 169 3.64 17.35 0.84
C SER A 169 4.58 17.16 -0.35
N PRO A 170 4.25 16.30 -1.34
CA PRO A 170 2.96 15.59 -1.51
C PRO A 170 2.65 14.54 -0.43
N ALA A 171 1.45 13.95 -0.50
CA ALA A 171 1.00 12.89 0.42
C ALA A 171 2.04 11.79 0.60
N PRO A 172 2.22 11.26 1.83
CA PRO A 172 3.26 10.29 2.14
C PRO A 172 2.98 8.96 1.44
N VAL A 173 4.04 8.25 1.09
CA VAL A 173 3.97 6.88 0.59
C VAL A 173 3.99 5.92 1.76
N LEU A 174 3.06 4.96 1.77
CA LEU A 174 3.10 3.81 2.68
C LEU A 174 3.52 2.59 1.87
N ALA A 175 4.71 2.06 2.17
CA ALA A 175 5.27 0.89 1.51
C ALA A 175 5.27 -0.32 2.45
N ASP A 176 4.71 -1.44 2.00
CA ASP A 176 4.70 -2.70 2.74
C ASP A 176 4.57 -3.89 1.79
N LEU A 177 5.00 -5.07 2.22
CA LEU A 177 4.84 -6.30 1.43
C LEU A 177 3.38 -6.80 1.47
N SER A 178 2.62 -6.49 2.52
CA SER A 178 1.27 -6.99 2.71
C SER A 178 0.24 -6.06 2.08
N PHE A 179 -0.32 -6.49 0.95
CA PHE A 179 -1.46 -5.82 0.30
C PHE A 179 -2.64 -5.59 1.26
N ALA A 180 -3.00 -6.59 2.06
CA ALA A 180 -4.09 -6.49 3.03
C ALA A 180 -3.88 -5.35 4.04
N LYS A 181 -2.65 -5.21 4.57
CA LYS A 181 -2.29 -4.13 5.49
C LYS A 181 -2.40 -2.77 4.79
N LEU A 182 -1.89 -2.64 3.57
CA LEU A 182 -1.97 -1.40 2.80
C LEU A 182 -3.40 -0.97 2.48
N TRP A 183 -4.24 -1.92 2.08
CA TRP A 183 -5.65 -1.67 1.75
C TRP A 183 -6.42 -1.18 2.99
N LEU A 184 -6.25 -1.85 4.13
CA LEU A 184 -6.85 -1.46 5.40
C LEU A 184 -6.30 -0.10 5.89
N ALA A 185 -5.01 0.16 5.68
CA ALA A 185 -4.41 1.42 6.09
C ALA A 185 -5.04 2.61 5.37
N ARG A 186 -5.17 2.51 4.04
CA ARG A 186 -5.83 3.51 3.21
C ARG A 186 -7.32 3.65 3.52
N ARG A 187 -7.95 2.64 4.12
CA ARG A 187 -9.36 2.74 4.52
C ARG A 187 -9.56 3.38 5.89
N PHE A 188 -8.69 3.12 6.86
CA PHE A 188 -8.98 3.45 8.27
C PHE A 188 -7.90 4.28 8.97
N THR A 189 -6.64 3.87 8.89
CA THR A 189 -5.59 4.44 9.76
C THR A 189 -4.89 5.63 9.10
N ALA A 190 -4.65 5.58 7.80
CA ALA A 190 -3.97 6.60 7.02
C ALA A 190 -4.66 6.83 5.65
N PRO A 191 -5.92 7.31 5.62
CA PRO A 191 -6.69 7.39 4.38
C PRO A 191 -6.14 8.35 3.33
N GLY A 192 -5.30 9.30 3.73
CA GLY A 192 -4.62 10.22 2.81
C GLY A 192 -3.30 9.70 2.21
N CYS A 193 -2.83 8.50 2.59
CA CYS A 193 -1.55 7.98 2.10
C CYS A 193 -1.63 7.43 0.67
N GLU A 194 -0.45 7.28 0.05
CA GLU A 194 -0.27 6.60 -1.22
C GLU A 194 0.34 5.20 -0.98
N PRO A 195 -0.46 4.13 -0.95
CA PRO A 195 0.06 2.80 -0.69
C PRO A 195 0.83 2.24 -1.89
N VAL A 196 1.92 1.52 -1.63
CA VAL A 196 2.71 0.78 -2.63
C VAL A 196 3.08 -0.57 -2.05
N CYS A 197 2.64 -1.66 -2.69
CA CYS A 197 2.92 -3.02 -2.25
C CYS A 197 4.28 -3.45 -2.78
N CYS A 198 5.31 -3.53 -1.95
CA CYS A 198 6.67 -3.87 -2.36
C CYS A 198 7.45 -4.58 -1.27
N ASP A 199 8.45 -5.36 -1.69
CA ASP A 199 9.37 -6.04 -0.79
C ASP A 199 10.50 -5.10 -0.34
N GLY A 200 10.65 -4.94 0.98
CA GLY A 200 11.73 -4.16 1.58
C GLY A 200 13.11 -4.80 1.45
N ASN A 201 13.20 -6.10 1.14
CA ASN A 201 14.44 -6.83 0.86
C ASN A 201 14.91 -6.64 -0.60
N ALA A 202 14.05 -6.12 -1.46
CA ALA A 202 14.36 -5.86 -2.86
C ALA A 202 14.69 -4.37 -3.08
N PRO A 203 15.31 -4.01 -4.23
CA PRO A 203 15.43 -2.60 -4.60
C PRO A 203 14.07 -1.91 -4.57
N LEU A 204 13.95 -0.86 -3.75
CA LEU A 204 12.68 -0.15 -3.60
C LEU A 204 12.25 0.46 -4.95
N PRO A 205 10.95 0.38 -5.31
CA PRO A 205 10.46 0.72 -6.65
C PRO A 205 10.24 2.22 -6.84
N PHE A 206 11.20 3.05 -6.43
CA PHE A 206 11.07 4.51 -6.44
C PHE A 206 12.21 5.18 -7.18
N ALA A 207 11.91 6.35 -7.75
CA ALA A 207 12.89 7.23 -8.33
C ALA A 207 13.88 7.70 -7.26
N LYS A 208 15.13 7.89 -7.68
CA LYS A 208 16.15 8.52 -6.84
C LYS A 208 15.67 9.90 -6.40
N ASP A 209 15.97 10.27 -5.16
CA ASP A 209 15.67 11.57 -4.56
C ASP A 209 14.16 11.90 -4.50
N ALA A 210 13.29 10.88 -4.55
CA ALA A 210 11.83 11.05 -4.49
C ALA A 210 11.30 11.42 -3.09
N PHE A 211 12.11 11.22 -2.04
CA PHE A 211 11.69 11.39 -0.65
C PHE A 211 12.67 12.26 0.12
N GLY A 212 12.13 13.21 0.91
CA GLY A 212 12.90 14.01 1.87
C GLY A 212 13.04 13.34 3.24
N LEU A 213 12.19 12.35 3.54
CA LEU A 213 12.22 11.57 4.76
C LEU A 213 11.87 10.11 4.47
N VAL A 214 12.64 9.20 5.07
CA VAL A 214 12.35 7.76 5.09
C VAL A 214 12.18 7.35 6.55
N VAL A 215 11.09 6.68 6.84
CA VAL A 215 10.79 6.08 8.15
C VAL A 215 10.76 4.57 7.97
N CYS A 216 11.39 3.84 8.90
CA CYS A 216 11.24 2.39 9.02
C CYS A 216 11.29 2.08 10.52
N SER A 217 10.17 1.60 11.08
CA SER A 217 10.02 1.38 12.52
C SER A 217 9.54 -0.04 12.79
N ASP A 218 10.12 -0.69 13.78
CA ASP A 218 9.79 -2.05 14.23
C ASP A 218 9.83 -3.12 13.10
N ALA A 219 10.60 -2.84 12.04
CA ALA A 219 10.69 -3.71 10.87
C ALA A 219 12.13 -3.95 10.35
N PHE A 220 13.08 -3.04 10.60
CA PHE A 220 14.42 -3.10 9.99
C PHE A 220 15.20 -4.39 10.29
N HIS A 221 14.94 -5.03 11.44
CA HIS A 221 15.59 -6.29 11.81
C HIS A 221 15.00 -7.53 11.14
N TYR A 222 13.97 -7.38 10.32
CA TYR A 222 13.37 -8.46 9.50
C TYR A 222 13.76 -8.38 8.02
N ILE A 223 14.55 -7.38 7.63
CA ILE A 223 14.99 -7.12 6.25
C ILE A 223 16.52 -7.16 6.12
#